data_AF-F3AAN6-F1
#
_entry.id   AF-F3AAN6-F1
#
_cell.length_a   1.000
_cell.length_b   1.000
_cell.length_c   1.000
_cell.angle_alpha   90.00
_cell.angle_beta   90.00
_cell.angle_gamma   90.00
#
_symmetry.space_group_name_H-M   'P 1'
#
loop_
_entity.id
_entity.type
_entity.pdbx_description
1 polymer ?
#
loop_
_entity_poly.entity_id
_entity_poly.type
_entity_poly.pdbx_seq_one_letter_code
_entity_poly.pdbx_strand_id
1 'polypeptide(L)' 'MAYTEAQKRASIKYMTEKTDDIRLRVKAGLKDKYKAEAEKRGMSMTQFIVNCVEKEIKNS' A
#
# COMPACT_ATOMS: atom_id res chain seq x y z
N MET A 1 -0.91 15.90 19.21
CA MET A 1 0.43 16.11 18.63
C MET A 1 0.25 16.80 17.29
N ALA A 2 0.71 18.04 17.17
CA ALA A 2 0.55 18.85 15.96
C ALA A 2 1.43 18.27 14.85
N TYR A 3 0.81 17.58 13.88
CA TYR A 3 1.44 17.15 12.65
C TYR A 3 1.96 18.40 11.93
N THR A 4 3.26 18.66 11.99
CA THR A 4 3.87 19.82 11.34
C THR A 4 3.82 19.62 9.83
N GLU A 5 3.45 20.68 9.10
CA GLU A 5 3.33 20.65 7.64
C GLU A 5 4.63 20.23 6.94
N ALA A 6 5.77 20.40 7.63
CA ALA A 6 7.09 19.94 7.22
C ALA A 6 7.19 18.40 7.15
N GLN A 7 6.63 17.66 8.11
CA GLN A 7 6.62 16.19 8.08
C GLN A 7 5.74 15.69 6.94
N LYS A 8 4.58 16.33 6.69
CA LYS A 8 3.73 16.00 5.54
C LYS A 8 4.48 16.21 4.21
N ARG A 9 5.19 17.34 4.03
CA ARG A 9 5.95 17.62 2.80
C ARG A 9 7.09 16.64 2.58
N ALA A 10 7.80 16.24 3.64
CA ALA A 10 8.86 15.24 3.56
C ALA A 10 8.33 13.85 3.19
N SER A 11 7.21 13.43 3.78
CA SER A 11 6.54 12.17 3.43
C SER A 11 6.06 12.16 1.97
N ILE A 12 5.52 13.28 1.48
CA ILE A 12 5.10 13.43 0.08
C ILE A 12 6.29 13.32 -0.87
N LYS A 13 7.41 13.98 -0.57
CA LYS A 13 8.61 13.96 -1.43
C LYS A 13 9.23 12.57 -1.53
N TYR A 14 9.29 11.86 -0.41
CA TYR A 14 9.76 10.47 -0.37
C TYR A 14 8.84 9.54 -1.17
N MET A 15 7.52 9.70 -1.03
CA MET A 15 6.56 8.93 -1.82
C MET A 15 6.77 9.18 -3.31
N THR A 16 6.90 10.43 -3.77
CA THR A 16 7.03 10.70 -5.21
C THR A 16 8.35 10.28 -5.84
N GLU A 17 9.47 10.35 -5.11
CA GLU A 17 10.80 10.03 -5.68
C GLU A 17 11.22 8.56 -5.50
N LYS A 18 10.53 7.81 -4.63
CA LYS A 18 10.91 6.44 -4.25
C LYS A 18 9.79 5.41 -4.43
N THR A 19 8.65 5.79 -4.99
CA THR A 19 7.57 4.82 -5.27
C THR A 19 7.17 4.84 -6.74
N ASP A 20 7.00 3.65 -7.31
CA ASP A 20 6.45 3.42 -8.63
C ASP A 20 4.93 3.24 -8.54
N ASP A 21 4.19 3.77 -9.53
CA ASP A 21 2.75 3.53 -9.66
C ASP A 21 2.49 2.16 -10.30
N ILE A 22 1.67 1.33 -9.66
CA ILE A 22 1.28 0.02 -10.16
C ILE A 22 -0.23 -0.01 -10.42
N ARG A 23 -0.61 -0.06 -11.69
CA ARG A 23 -2.02 -0.15 -12.12
C ARG A 23 -2.45 -1.61 -12.26
N LEU A 24 -3.25 -2.10 -11.32
CA LEU A 24 -3.77 -3.47 -11.31
C LEU A 24 -5.21 -3.52 -11.83
N ARG A 25 -5.48 -4.34 -12.85
CA ARG A 25 -6.84 -4.66 -13.28
C ARG A 25 -7.24 -6.03 -12.73
N VAL A 26 -8.23 -6.04 -11.83
CA VAL A 26 -8.75 -7.25 -11.20
C VAL A 26 -10.23 -7.44 -11.54
N LYS A 27 -10.75 -8.66 -11.38
CA LYS A 27 -12.18 -8.93 -11.55
C LYS A 27 -13.02 -8.09 -10.57
N ALA A 28 -14.24 -7.75 -10.97
CA ALA A 28 -15.18 -7.03 -10.10
C ALA A 28 -15.37 -7.79 -8.77
N GLY A 29 -15.43 -7.04 -7.66
CA GLY A 29 -15.57 -7.58 -6.29
C GLY A 29 -14.27 -8.01 -5.61
N LEU A 30 -13.18 -8.29 -6.35
CA LEU A 30 -11.90 -8.64 -5.72
C LEU A 30 -11.25 -7.47 -4.99
N LYS A 31 -11.42 -6.25 -5.51
CA LYS A 31 -10.94 -5.03 -4.85
C LYS A 31 -11.51 -4.90 -3.44
N ASP A 32 -12.81 -5.10 -3.28
CA ASP A 32 -13.47 -5.00 -1.96
C ASP A 32 -13.02 -6.11 -1.03
N LYS A 33 -12.80 -7.32 -1.58
CA LYS A 33 -12.22 -8.44 -0.83
C LYS A 33 -10.83 -8.11 -0.29
N TYR A 34 -9.94 -7.54 -1.11
CA TYR A 34 -8.60 -7.14 -0.68
C TYR A 34 -8.64 -6.02 0.36
N LYS A 35 -9.53 -5.05 0.17
CA LYS A 35 -9.72 -3.96 1.13
C LYS A 35 -10.17 -4.49 2.49
N ALA A 36 -11.20 -5.34 2.52
CA ALA A 36 -11.71 -5.94 3.75
C ALA A 36 -10.65 -6.81 4.46
N GLU A 37 -9.85 -7.57 3.71
CA GLU A 37 -8.79 -8.40 4.27
C GLU A 37 -7.63 -7.56 4.84
N ALA A 38 -7.29 -6.45 4.19
CA ALA A 38 -6.30 -5.51 4.69
C ALA A 38 -6.78 -4.80 5.98
N GLU A 39 -8.06 -4.39 6.01
CA GLU A 39 -8.70 -3.77 7.19
C GLU A 39 -8.69 -4.71 8.39
N LYS A 40 -9.03 -6.00 8.21
CA LYS A 40 -8.94 -7.02 9.27
C LYS A 40 -7.53 -7.15 9.87
N ARG A 41 -6.51 -6.85 9.07
CA ARG A 41 -5.09 -6.94 9.46
C ARG A 41 -4.52 -5.59 9.92
N GLY A 42 -5.35 -4.54 9.98
CA GLY A 42 -4.93 -3.21 10.41
C GLY A 42 -3.95 -2.52 9.47
N MET A 43 -3.93 -2.87 8.19
CA MET A 43 -3.00 -2.32 7.19
C MET A 43 -3.73 -1.77 5.96
N SER A 44 -3.04 -0.94 5.17
CA SER A 44 -3.61 -0.45 3.91
C SER A 44 -3.70 -1.57 2.87
N MET A 45 -4.65 -1.46 1.94
CA MET A 45 -4.79 -2.41 0.82
C MET A 45 -3.49 -2.49 -0.01
N THR A 46 -2.81 -1.36 -0.22
CA THR A 46 -1.54 -1.32 -0.93
C THR A 46 -0.46 -2.10 -0.17
N GLN A 47 -0.31 -1.87 1.14
CA GLN A 47 0.67 -2.60 1.96
C GLN A 47 0.38 -4.10 1.97
N PHE A 48 -0.89 -4.49 2.02
CA PHE A 48 -1.29 -5.89 1.96
C PHE A 48 -0.83 -6.55 0.65
N ILE A 49 -1.07 -5.89 -0.49
CA ILE A 49 -0.66 -6.40 -1.81
C ILE A 49 0.87 -6.48 -1.91
N VAL A 50 1.60 -5.45 -1.48
CA VAL A 50 3.08 -5.43 -1.49
C VAL A 50 3.63 -6.57 -0.64
N ASN A 51 3.13 -6.74 0.59
CA ASN A 51 3.57 -7.82 1.49
C ASN A 51 3.33 -9.21 0.89
N CYS A 52 2.20 -9.42 0.19
CA CYS A 52 1.93 -10.67 -0.52
C CYS A 52 2.96 -10.94 -1.62
N VAL A 53 3.29 -9.92 -2.43
CA VAL A 53 4.29 -10.05 -3.51
C VAL A 53 5.68 -10.31 -2.94
N GLU A 54 6.11 -9.55 -1.93
CA GLU A 54 7.42 -9.75 -1.28
C GLU A 54 7.55 -11.13 -0.63
N LYS A 55 6.46 -11.63 -0.02
CA LYS A 55 6.43 -12.97 0.56
C LYS A 55 6.62 -14.06 -0.50
N GLU A 56 5.98 -13.93 -1.66
CA GLU A 56 6.15 -14.88 -2.77
C GLU A 56 7.56 -14.82 -3.35
N ILE A 57 8.14 -13.63 -3.52
CA ILE A 57 9.52 -13.45 -3.98
C ILE A 57 10.52 -14.11 -3.01
N LYS A 58 10.32 -13.92 -1.69
CA LYS A 58 11.18 -14.51 -0.66
C LYS A 58 11.10 -16.04 -0.60
N ASN A 59 9.98 -16.61 -1.03
CA ASN A 59 9.77 -18.06 -1.05
C ASN A 59 10.22 -18.73 -2.36
N SER A 60 10.68 -17.95 -3.35
CA SER A 60 11.29 -18.44 -4.60
C SER A 60 12.81 -18.55 -4.47
#